data_AF-D3IN05-F1
#
_entry.id   AF-D3IN05-F1
#
_cell.length_a   1.000
_cell.length_b   1.000
_cell.length_c   1.000
_cell.angle_alpha   90.00
_cell.angle_beta   90.00
_cell.angle_gamma   90.00
#
_symmetry.space_group_name_H-M   'P 1'
#
loop_
_entity.id
_entity.type
_entity.pdbx_description
1 polymer ?
#
loop_
_entity_poly.entity_id
_entity_poly.type
_entity_poly.pdbx_seq_one_letter_code
_entity_poly.pdbx_strand_id
1 'polypeptide(L)'
;MKGATADPDNTGYGYNSIIGDLGDHSVPEGWVQHPKRNTTPGTPPGPPIQWGAPEDPDNAQPGYGYVPTDTTNTEEIFFYHSDHLGSTSYITDAKANITQFDAYLPYGELLVDEHSSSEDMPYKFNGKELDQETGLYYYGARYMNPVTSLWYGVDMLKEKYPNISGYSYTRGNPIRFIDPDGKIVKPGSQEALTVIRNTLTTEDMNFVQLDRNGYIDRKLINSHKSESKNFNNLTTLVNSDILIEVSLVDGNVSYRDNEGRLQTEQITYTEPDPDFADPKAEYTSGLSTGEGGKFGLTLLPGKGESGVNSPDDNIRVYIQSRLSPEGKAETYSHEGNGHALLYVETKDRRISGHQVQGGKEGNIRLRNKILESRQETIRNMKSRENEK
;
A
#
# COMPACT_ATOMS: atom_id res chain seq x y z
N MET A 1 -15.21 11.17 -21.72
CA MET A 1 -15.07 9.94 -20.92
C MET A 1 -16.23 9.92 -19.94
N LYS A 2 -17.14 8.94 -20.05
CA LYS A 2 -18.21 8.71 -19.04
C LYS A 2 -17.55 8.10 -17.79
N GLY A 3 -18.09 8.39 -16.60
CA GLY A 3 -17.42 8.24 -15.30
C GLY A 3 -16.83 6.86 -15.00
N ALA A 4 -15.54 6.68 -15.30
CA ALA A 4 -14.73 5.58 -14.80
C ALA A 4 -14.17 5.96 -13.42
N THR A 5 -14.70 5.37 -12.36
CA THR A 5 -14.12 5.50 -11.01
C THR A 5 -13.03 4.45 -10.83
N ALA A 6 -11.79 4.82 -11.15
CA ALA A 6 -10.62 4.10 -10.65
C ALA A 6 -10.43 4.43 -9.16
N ASP A 7 -9.92 3.47 -8.38
CA ASP A 7 -9.49 3.68 -7.01
C ASP A 7 -8.37 4.75 -6.98
N PRO A 8 -8.63 5.96 -6.46
CA PRO A 8 -7.65 7.04 -6.44
C PRO A 8 -6.43 6.74 -5.56
N ASP A 9 -6.51 5.71 -4.71
CA ASP A 9 -5.54 5.45 -3.67
C ASP A 9 -4.24 4.79 -4.18
N ASN A 10 -4.23 4.25 -5.41
CA ASN A 10 -3.05 3.57 -5.95
C ASN A 10 -2.08 4.47 -6.73
N THR A 11 -2.52 5.66 -7.17
CA THR A 11 -1.67 6.59 -7.96
C THR A 11 -1.48 7.95 -7.30
N GLY A 12 -2.31 8.31 -6.30
CA GLY A 12 -2.28 9.63 -5.67
C GLY A 12 -2.67 10.79 -6.61
N TYR A 13 -3.14 10.49 -7.82
CA TYR A 13 -3.63 11.46 -8.80
C TYR A 13 -4.93 10.93 -9.40
N GLY A 14 -6.05 11.56 -9.04
CA GLY A 14 -7.33 11.31 -9.69
C GLY A 14 -7.36 11.85 -11.13
N TYR A 15 -8.41 11.50 -11.86
CA TYR A 15 -8.71 11.89 -13.26
C TYR A 15 -8.66 13.41 -13.56
N ASN A 16 -8.54 14.27 -12.54
CA ASN A 16 -8.60 15.73 -12.67
C ASN A 16 -7.26 16.45 -12.48
N SER A 17 -6.13 15.80 -12.75
CA SER A 17 -4.81 16.45 -12.64
C SER A 17 -4.49 17.49 -13.73
N ILE A 18 -5.42 17.75 -14.66
CA ILE A 18 -5.39 18.94 -15.55
C ILE A 18 -5.85 20.22 -14.82
N ILE A 19 -6.42 20.12 -13.61
CA ILE A 19 -7.04 21.25 -12.88
C ILE A 19 -6.10 21.81 -11.80
N GLY A 20 -4.85 22.08 -12.16
CA GLY A 20 -3.89 22.76 -11.27
C GLY A 20 -3.68 24.24 -11.62
N ASP A 21 -3.77 24.57 -12.91
CA ASP A 21 -3.28 25.84 -13.46
C ASP A 21 -4.38 26.85 -13.86
N LEU A 22 -5.65 26.55 -13.58
CA LEU A 22 -6.77 27.45 -13.83
C LEU A 22 -7.45 27.76 -12.48
N GLY A 23 -7.70 29.05 -12.23
CA GLY A 23 -7.99 29.64 -10.92
C GLY A 23 -9.29 29.24 -10.23
N ASP A 24 -9.98 30.20 -9.58
CA ASP A 24 -11.20 29.92 -8.81
C ASP A 24 -12.29 29.30 -9.71
N HIS A 25 -12.69 28.08 -9.34
CA HIS A 25 -13.69 27.27 -10.04
C HIS A 25 -14.90 26.98 -9.15
N SER A 26 -15.36 27.97 -8.38
CA SER A 26 -16.73 27.95 -7.87
C SER A 26 -17.70 27.65 -9.01
N VAL A 27 -18.55 26.64 -8.83
CA VAL A 27 -19.54 26.25 -9.84
C VAL A 27 -20.48 27.45 -10.10
N PRO A 28 -20.64 27.91 -11.36
CA PRO A 28 -21.50 29.06 -11.66
C PRO A 28 -22.93 28.83 -11.17
N GLU A 29 -23.59 29.92 -10.75
CA GLU A 29 -24.99 29.90 -10.32
C GLU A 29 -25.87 29.31 -11.45
N GLY A 30 -26.60 28.23 -11.17
CA GLY A 30 -27.46 27.52 -12.12
C GLY A 30 -27.02 26.10 -12.50
N TRP A 31 -25.72 25.80 -12.43
CA TRP A 31 -25.19 24.48 -12.78
C TRP A 31 -25.50 23.41 -11.71
N VAL A 32 -25.70 22.16 -12.17
CA VAL A 32 -25.88 20.99 -11.27
C VAL A 32 -24.66 20.86 -10.37
N GLN A 33 -24.86 21.08 -9.07
CA GLN A 33 -23.81 20.90 -8.07
C GLN A 33 -23.80 19.44 -7.57
N HIS A 34 -22.81 19.07 -6.76
CA HIS A 34 -22.90 17.81 -6.03
C HIS A 34 -23.84 17.99 -4.82
N PRO A 35 -24.64 16.97 -4.44
CA PRO A 35 -25.43 17.05 -3.22
C PRO A 35 -24.53 17.30 -2.03
N LYS A 36 -24.64 18.47 -1.39
CA LYS A 36 -23.90 18.74 -0.15
C LYS A 36 -24.57 17.97 0.99
N ARG A 37 -23.81 17.09 1.65
CA ARG A 37 -24.24 16.48 2.92
C ARG A 37 -24.54 17.59 3.93
N ASN A 38 -25.61 17.42 4.69
CA ASN A 38 -25.96 18.35 5.75
C ASN A 38 -24.80 18.45 6.76
N THR A 39 -24.30 19.66 7.03
CA THR A 39 -23.05 19.91 7.76
C THR A 39 -23.17 19.83 9.28
N THR A 40 -24.27 19.29 9.80
CA THR A 40 -24.54 19.22 11.23
C THR A 40 -24.45 17.77 11.72
N PRO A 41 -23.51 17.43 12.63
CA PRO A 41 -23.38 16.08 13.17
C PRO A 41 -24.66 15.62 13.90
N GLY A 42 -25.19 14.44 13.53
CA GLY A 42 -26.23 13.75 14.31
C GLY A 42 -27.66 13.76 13.77
N THR A 43 -27.94 14.28 12.56
CA THR A 43 -29.28 14.15 11.93
C THR A 43 -29.35 12.98 10.94
N PRO A 44 -30.47 12.21 10.90
CA PRO A 44 -30.67 11.16 9.90
C PRO A 44 -30.70 11.74 8.48
N PRO A 45 -30.19 11.03 7.46
CA PRO A 45 -30.16 11.53 6.09
C PRO A 45 -31.59 11.63 5.52
N GLY A 46 -32.06 12.85 5.30
CA GLY A 46 -33.29 13.12 4.54
C GLY A 46 -33.06 13.00 3.03
N PRO A 47 -34.13 12.89 2.22
CA PRO A 47 -34.01 12.86 0.76
C PRO A 47 -33.35 14.14 0.24
N PRO A 48 -32.57 14.09 -0.86
CA PRO A 48 -31.91 15.25 -1.44
C PRO A 48 -32.93 16.35 -1.77
N ILE A 49 -32.68 17.58 -1.33
CA ILE A 49 -33.54 18.73 -1.62
C ILE A 49 -33.40 19.06 -3.11
N GLN A 50 -34.55 19.26 -3.76
CA GLN A 50 -34.74 19.58 -5.17
C GLN A 50 -33.90 20.78 -5.63
N TRP A 51 -33.27 20.63 -6.81
CA TRP A 51 -32.54 21.67 -7.55
C TRP A 51 -33.40 22.92 -7.76
N GLY A 52 -32.75 24.10 -7.80
CA GLY A 52 -33.39 25.42 -7.91
C GLY A 52 -34.31 25.60 -9.12
N ALA A 53 -34.86 26.82 -9.26
CA ALA A 53 -35.77 27.14 -10.36
C ALA A 53 -35.10 26.88 -11.73
N PRO A 54 -35.85 26.34 -12.73
CA PRO A 54 -35.30 26.06 -14.05
C PRO A 54 -34.74 27.33 -14.71
N GLU A 55 -33.62 27.18 -15.41
CA GLU A 55 -32.92 28.28 -16.07
C GLU A 55 -33.74 28.91 -17.21
N ASP A 56 -33.69 30.24 -17.31
CA ASP A 56 -34.30 31.04 -18.37
C ASP A 56 -33.39 31.00 -19.62
N PRO A 57 -33.91 30.64 -20.81
CA PRO A 57 -33.12 30.47 -22.05
C PRO A 57 -32.32 31.71 -22.49
N ASP A 58 -32.58 32.89 -21.94
CA ASP A 58 -31.90 34.13 -22.29
C ASP A 58 -30.50 34.30 -21.62
N ASN A 59 -30.08 33.39 -20.74
CA ASN A 59 -28.80 33.48 -20.00
C ASN A 59 -27.64 32.62 -20.55
N ALA A 60 -27.81 31.91 -21.67
CA ALA A 60 -26.73 31.09 -22.22
C ALA A 60 -25.62 31.94 -22.90
N GLN A 61 -24.38 31.82 -22.42
CA GLN A 61 -23.21 32.47 -23.04
C GLN A 61 -22.90 31.84 -24.42
N PRO A 62 -22.68 32.64 -25.48
CA PRO A 62 -22.36 32.11 -26.80
C PRO A 62 -20.97 31.44 -26.81
N GLY A 63 -20.92 30.15 -27.15
CA GLY A 63 -19.68 29.37 -27.27
C GLY A 63 -19.69 28.05 -26.51
N TYR A 64 -20.61 27.87 -25.57
CA TYR A 64 -20.91 26.58 -24.95
C TYR A 64 -22.29 26.13 -25.42
N GLY A 65 -22.34 25.10 -26.26
CA GLY A 65 -23.59 24.54 -26.74
C GLY A 65 -24.43 24.02 -25.57
N TYR A 66 -25.70 24.43 -25.52
CA TYR A 66 -26.70 23.80 -24.65
C TYR A 66 -26.93 22.37 -25.14
N VAL A 67 -26.46 21.38 -24.38
CA VAL A 67 -26.91 20.00 -24.53
C VAL A 67 -28.01 19.82 -23.48
N PRO A 68 -29.28 19.64 -23.88
CA PRO A 68 -30.35 19.37 -22.92
C PRO A 68 -29.92 18.19 -22.04
N THR A 69 -30.14 18.30 -20.73
CA THR A 69 -29.91 17.21 -19.77
C THR A 69 -30.74 16.02 -20.21
N ASP A 70 -30.13 15.14 -20.98
CA ASP A 70 -30.77 13.97 -21.54
C ASP A 70 -30.94 12.95 -20.43
N THR A 71 -32.10 12.99 -19.78
CA THR A 71 -32.54 12.01 -18.78
C THR A 71 -32.70 10.59 -19.33
N THR A 72 -32.31 10.31 -20.59
CA THR A 72 -32.24 8.95 -21.15
C THR A 72 -30.85 8.31 -21.07
N ASN A 73 -29.79 9.02 -20.67
CA ASN A 73 -28.45 8.46 -20.48
C ASN A 73 -28.18 8.15 -19.00
N THR A 74 -28.44 6.91 -18.57
CA THR A 74 -27.80 6.38 -17.35
C THR A 74 -26.30 6.28 -17.59
N GLU A 75 -25.49 7.03 -16.83
CA GLU A 75 -24.04 6.86 -16.88
C GLU A 75 -23.67 5.43 -16.42
N GLU A 76 -22.94 4.71 -17.26
CA GLU A 76 -22.42 3.38 -16.91
C GLU A 76 -21.24 3.56 -15.97
N ILE A 77 -21.31 2.90 -14.80
CA ILE A 77 -20.28 2.96 -13.76
C ILE A 77 -19.47 1.66 -13.81
N PHE A 78 -18.15 1.81 -13.86
CA PHE A 78 -17.19 0.71 -13.86
C PHE A 78 -16.26 0.77 -12.63
N PHE A 79 -15.91 -0.38 -12.10
CA PHE A 79 -15.04 -0.56 -10.95
C PHE A 79 -13.82 -1.39 -11.32
N TYR A 80 -12.62 -0.86 -11.06
CA TYR A 80 -11.35 -1.53 -11.34
C TYR A 80 -10.89 -2.37 -10.16
N HIS A 81 -10.45 -3.60 -10.43
CA HIS A 81 -9.87 -4.51 -9.45
C HIS A 81 -8.44 -4.81 -9.86
N SER A 82 -7.48 -4.34 -9.07
CA SER A 82 -6.06 -4.36 -9.41
C SER A 82 -5.30 -5.53 -8.78
N ASP A 83 -4.17 -5.91 -9.38
CA ASP A 83 -3.18 -6.80 -8.80
C ASP A 83 -2.24 -6.09 -7.81
N HIS A 84 -1.25 -6.84 -7.29
CA HIS A 84 -0.23 -6.35 -6.35
C HIS A 84 0.67 -5.21 -6.87
N LEU A 85 0.71 -4.96 -8.18
CA LEU A 85 1.45 -3.84 -8.77
C LEU A 85 0.54 -2.68 -9.18
N GLY A 86 -0.77 -2.83 -8.96
CA GLY A 86 -1.78 -1.86 -9.38
C GLY A 86 -2.22 -2.03 -10.83
N SER A 87 -1.93 -3.16 -11.47
CA SER A 87 -2.42 -3.46 -12.83
C SER A 87 -3.86 -3.97 -12.79
N THR A 88 -4.71 -3.47 -13.69
CA THR A 88 -6.12 -3.87 -13.78
C THR A 88 -6.24 -5.35 -14.11
N SER A 89 -6.77 -6.17 -13.20
CA SER A 89 -7.04 -7.59 -13.47
C SER A 89 -8.50 -7.81 -13.87
N TYR A 90 -9.44 -7.19 -13.17
CA TYR A 90 -10.87 -7.28 -13.49
C TYR A 90 -11.51 -5.90 -13.51
N ILE A 91 -12.57 -5.76 -14.30
CA ILE A 91 -13.47 -4.62 -14.24
C ILE A 91 -14.89 -5.14 -14.10
N THR A 92 -15.67 -4.50 -13.23
CA THR A 92 -17.07 -4.85 -13.02
C THR A 92 -18.01 -3.65 -13.21
N ASP A 93 -19.23 -3.90 -13.65
CA ASP A 93 -20.30 -2.90 -13.69
C ASP A 93 -20.92 -2.61 -12.31
N ALA A 94 -21.87 -1.68 -12.24
CA ALA A 94 -22.65 -1.36 -11.04
C ALA A 94 -23.47 -2.53 -10.46
N LYS A 95 -23.63 -3.63 -11.21
CA LYS A 95 -24.33 -4.84 -10.78
C LYS A 95 -23.35 -5.97 -10.43
N ALA A 96 -22.04 -5.67 -10.37
CA ALA A 96 -20.95 -6.61 -10.13
C ALA A 96 -20.80 -7.71 -11.20
N ASN A 97 -21.30 -7.50 -12.42
CA ASN A 97 -20.96 -8.37 -13.53
C ASN A 97 -19.56 -8.04 -14.02
N ILE A 98 -18.76 -9.06 -14.35
CA ILE A 98 -17.44 -8.86 -14.95
C ILE A 98 -17.62 -8.35 -16.37
N THR A 99 -17.13 -7.14 -16.62
CA THR A 99 -17.16 -6.49 -17.94
C THR A 99 -15.85 -6.66 -18.68
N GLN A 100 -14.73 -6.75 -17.95
CA GLN A 100 -13.39 -6.94 -18.52
C GLN A 100 -12.51 -7.81 -17.61
N PHE A 101 -11.64 -8.61 -18.22
CA PHE A 101 -10.60 -9.40 -17.58
C PHE A 101 -9.29 -9.30 -18.37
N ASP A 102 -8.26 -8.79 -17.71
CA ASP A 102 -6.95 -8.57 -18.30
C ASP A 102 -5.89 -9.36 -17.50
N ALA A 103 -4.94 -9.96 -18.21
CA ALA A 103 -3.78 -10.60 -17.61
C ALA A 103 -2.52 -10.20 -18.38
N TYR A 104 -1.41 -10.01 -17.67
CA TYR A 104 -0.19 -9.41 -18.24
C TYR A 104 1.00 -10.35 -18.16
N LEU A 105 1.88 -10.26 -19.16
CA LEU A 105 3.27 -10.67 -19.02
C LEU A 105 4.03 -9.66 -18.11
N PRO A 106 5.22 -10.01 -17.59
CA PRO A 106 5.88 -9.21 -16.56
C PRO A 106 6.12 -7.73 -16.89
N TYR A 107 6.25 -7.38 -18.18
CA TYR A 107 6.49 -6.01 -18.64
C TYR A 107 5.22 -5.27 -19.11
N GLY A 108 4.04 -5.85 -18.87
CA GLY A 108 2.76 -5.20 -19.15
C GLY A 108 2.14 -5.51 -20.50
N GLU A 109 2.73 -6.43 -21.26
CA GLU A 109 2.09 -6.95 -22.48
C GLU A 109 0.86 -7.77 -22.09
N LEU A 110 -0.27 -7.54 -22.75
CA LEU A 110 -1.51 -8.26 -22.49
C LEU A 110 -1.39 -9.70 -22.99
N LEU A 111 -1.44 -10.65 -22.05
CA LEU A 111 -1.57 -12.08 -22.31
C LEU A 111 -3.04 -12.46 -22.52
N VAL A 112 -3.94 -11.84 -21.75
CA VAL A 112 -5.39 -11.97 -21.87
C VAL A 112 -5.99 -10.56 -21.87
N ASP A 113 -6.95 -10.34 -22.76
CA ASP A 113 -7.71 -9.09 -22.93
C ASP A 113 -9.12 -9.50 -23.34
N GLU A 114 -9.95 -9.82 -22.34
CA GLU A 114 -11.33 -10.25 -22.53
C GLU A 114 -12.27 -9.14 -22.08
N HIS A 115 -13.10 -8.62 -22.99
CA HIS A 115 -14.12 -7.63 -22.64
C HIS A 115 -15.47 -7.99 -23.25
N SER A 116 -16.53 -7.69 -22.50
CA SER A 116 -17.93 -7.92 -22.88
C SER A 116 -18.76 -6.64 -22.91
N SER A 117 -18.22 -5.53 -22.40
CA SER A 117 -18.79 -4.19 -22.52
C SER A 117 -18.56 -3.61 -23.92
N SER A 118 -19.42 -2.65 -24.30
CA SER A 118 -19.26 -1.84 -25.52
C SER A 118 -18.08 -0.87 -25.44
N GLU A 119 -17.59 -0.59 -24.23
CA GLU A 119 -16.44 0.27 -23.95
C GLU A 119 -15.28 -0.59 -23.44
N ASP A 120 -14.09 -0.43 -24.02
CA ASP A 120 -12.82 -0.96 -23.50
C ASP A 120 -12.18 0.08 -22.59
N MET A 121 -11.84 -0.33 -21.38
CA MET A 121 -11.26 0.57 -20.39
C MET A 121 -9.75 0.70 -20.60
N PRO A 122 -9.23 1.93 -20.79
CA PRO A 122 -7.87 2.11 -21.27
C PRO A 122 -6.81 1.99 -20.16
N TYR A 123 -7.19 1.98 -18.88
CA TYR A 123 -6.24 1.87 -17.77
C TYR A 123 -5.95 0.42 -17.43
N LYS A 124 -4.77 -0.05 -17.82
CA LYS A 124 -4.40 -1.47 -17.78
C LYS A 124 -3.20 -1.70 -16.84
N PHE A 125 -1.99 -1.90 -17.36
CA PHE A 125 -0.79 -2.20 -16.57
C PHE A 125 -0.36 -1.03 -15.65
N ASN A 126 -0.12 -1.32 -14.36
CA ASN A 126 0.21 -0.35 -13.29
C ASN A 126 -0.75 0.85 -13.21
N GLY A 127 -2.02 0.65 -13.62
CA GLY A 127 -3.03 1.70 -13.69
C GLY A 127 -2.71 2.80 -14.70
N LYS A 128 -1.87 2.51 -15.70
CA LYS A 128 -1.53 3.44 -16.78
C LYS A 128 -2.42 3.24 -17.99
N GLU A 129 -2.72 4.35 -18.63
CA GLU A 129 -3.44 4.38 -19.88
C GLU A 129 -2.61 3.69 -20.97
N LEU A 130 -3.16 2.61 -21.54
CA LEU A 130 -2.69 2.02 -22.78
C LEU A 130 -3.29 2.82 -23.93
N ASP A 131 -2.44 3.58 -24.61
CA ASP A 131 -2.83 4.25 -25.84
C ASP A 131 -3.00 3.20 -26.95
N GLN A 132 -4.26 2.96 -27.35
CA GLN A 132 -4.61 1.96 -28.36
C GLN A 132 -4.03 2.27 -29.76
N GLU A 133 -3.78 3.54 -30.09
CA GLU A 133 -3.25 3.92 -31.40
C GLU A 133 -1.77 3.55 -31.53
N THR A 134 -1.03 3.62 -30.43
CA THR A 134 0.43 3.41 -30.41
C THR A 134 0.85 2.08 -29.77
N GLY A 135 -0.02 1.47 -28.95
CA GLY A 135 0.30 0.30 -28.13
C GLY A 135 1.28 0.61 -27.00
N LEU A 136 1.34 1.87 -26.55
CA LEU A 136 2.27 2.33 -25.52
C LEU A 136 1.53 2.74 -24.25
N TYR A 137 2.15 2.48 -23.10
CA TYR A 137 1.64 3.00 -21.84
C TYR A 137 2.15 4.40 -21.56
N TYR A 138 1.25 5.33 -21.25
CA TYR A 138 1.63 6.68 -20.86
C TYR A 138 1.89 6.78 -19.35
N TYR A 139 3.13 7.12 -18.98
CA TYR A 139 3.57 7.25 -17.59
C TYR A 139 3.74 8.71 -17.14
N GLY A 140 3.31 9.69 -17.94
CA GLY A 140 3.50 11.12 -17.65
C GLY A 140 4.79 11.64 -18.27
N ALA A 141 5.96 11.20 -17.77
CA ALA A 141 7.24 11.70 -18.29
C ALA A 141 7.74 10.96 -19.55
N ARG A 142 7.34 9.70 -19.71
CA ARG A 142 7.79 8.80 -20.78
C ARG A 142 6.66 7.87 -21.19
N TYR A 143 6.79 7.31 -22.40
CA TYR A 143 5.97 6.19 -22.86
C TYR A 143 6.72 4.89 -22.65
N MET A 144 6.06 3.84 -22.16
CA MET A 144 6.63 2.50 -22.00
C MET A 144 6.06 1.58 -23.07
N ASN A 145 6.94 0.90 -23.81
CA ASN A 145 6.53 -0.10 -24.77
C ASN A 145 6.52 -1.48 -24.08
N PRO A 146 5.35 -2.10 -23.85
CA PRO A 146 5.25 -3.36 -23.13
C PRO A 146 5.87 -4.54 -23.90
N VAL A 147 5.74 -4.55 -25.23
CA VAL A 147 6.25 -5.62 -26.12
C VAL A 147 7.77 -5.65 -26.15
N THR A 148 8.40 -4.47 -26.24
CA THR A 148 9.88 -4.37 -26.23
C THR A 148 10.46 -4.26 -24.82
N SER A 149 9.62 -4.06 -23.80
CA SER A 149 10.02 -3.91 -22.39
C SER A 149 10.89 -2.69 -22.11
N LEU A 150 10.78 -1.63 -22.93
CA LEU A 150 11.66 -0.46 -22.90
C LEU A 150 10.89 0.85 -22.78
N TRP A 151 11.56 1.84 -22.19
CA TRP A 151 11.14 3.24 -22.26
C TRP A 151 11.37 3.81 -23.65
N TYR A 152 10.38 4.54 -24.14
CA TYR A 152 10.51 5.46 -25.25
C TYR A 152 10.92 6.81 -24.69
N GLY A 153 12.21 7.11 -24.84
CA GLY A 153 12.87 8.28 -24.25
C GLY A 153 13.95 7.88 -23.24
N VAL A 154 15.04 8.65 -23.21
CA VAL A 154 16.14 8.46 -22.27
C VAL A 154 15.71 8.95 -20.89
N ASP A 155 16.03 8.18 -19.84
CA ASP A 155 15.85 8.61 -18.45
C ASP A 155 16.59 9.93 -18.16
N MET A 156 15.87 10.95 -17.68
CA MET A 156 16.46 12.24 -17.29
C MET A 156 17.50 12.09 -16.16
N LEU A 157 17.40 11.04 -15.35
CA LEU A 157 18.33 10.73 -14.27
C LEU A 157 19.40 9.71 -14.70
N LYS A 158 19.58 9.44 -16.00
CA LYS A 158 20.56 8.47 -16.50
C LYS A 158 21.97 8.69 -15.96
N GLU A 159 22.40 9.94 -15.84
CA GLU A 159 23.72 10.30 -15.33
C GLU A 159 23.94 9.85 -13.87
N LYS A 160 22.88 9.81 -13.07
CA LYS A 160 22.90 9.31 -11.69
C LYS A 160 23.06 7.79 -11.62
N TYR A 161 22.71 7.08 -12.68
CA TYR A 161 22.72 5.61 -12.77
C TYR A 161 23.57 5.16 -13.96
N PRO A 162 24.91 5.36 -13.94
CA PRO A 162 25.78 5.06 -15.08
C PRO A 162 25.72 3.57 -15.48
N ASN A 163 25.48 2.68 -14.52
CA ASN A 163 25.52 1.23 -14.70
C ASN A 163 24.20 0.61 -15.22
N ILE A 164 23.13 1.40 -15.40
CA ILE A 164 21.82 0.94 -15.83
C ILE A 164 21.49 1.62 -17.17
N SER A 165 20.92 0.89 -18.14
CA SER A 165 20.50 1.49 -19.41
C SER A 165 19.44 2.58 -19.16
N GLY A 166 19.56 3.72 -19.85
CA GLY A 166 18.60 4.84 -19.74
C GLY A 166 17.22 4.53 -20.32
N TYR A 167 17.09 3.39 -20.99
CA TYR A 167 15.85 2.89 -21.56
C TYR A 167 15.26 1.73 -20.75
N SER A 168 15.94 1.26 -19.71
CA SER A 168 15.49 0.12 -18.92
C SER A 168 14.24 0.46 -18.12
N TYR A 169 13.15 -0.25 -18.37
CA TYR A 169 12.01 -0.25 -17.45
C TYR A 169 12.41 -0.92 -16.13
N THR A 170 12.04 -0.31 -14.99
CA THR A 170 12.14 -0.89 -13.63
C THR A 170 13.47 -1.57 -13.27
N ARG A 171 14.58 -1.08 -13.84
CA ARG A 171 15.92 -1.68 -13.70
C ARG A 171 15.98 -3.17 -14.09
N GLY A 172 15.08 -3.60 -14.97
CA GLY A 172 14.97 -4.99 -15.46
C GLY A 172 14.21 -5.94 -14.53
N ASN A 173 13.49 -5.43 -13.52
CA ASN A 173 12.70 -6.27 -12.61
C ASN A 173 11.30 -5.68 -12.34
N PRO A 174 10.38 -5.80 -13.32
CA PRO A 174 9.04 -5.21 -13.25
C PRO A 174 8.08 -5.97 -12.32
N ILE A 175 8.45 -7.15 -11.84
CA ILE A 175 7.67 -7.92 -10.85
C ILE A 175 7.79 -7.27 -9.46
N ARG A 176 8.92 -6.61 -9.18
CA ARG A 176 9.22 -6.07 -7.85
C ARG A 176 9.14 -4.55 -7.78
N PHE A 177 9.28 -3.88 -8.92
CA PHE A 177 9.33 -2.43 -8.99
C PHE A 177 8.33 -1.88 -9.99
N ILE A 178 7.82 -0.70 -9.69
CA ILE A 178 6.99 0.11 -10.58
C ILE A 178 7.70 1.45 -10.81
N ASP A 179 7.41 2.15 -11.90
CA ASP A 179 7.85 3.54 -12.10
C ASP A 179 6.59 4.41 -12.24
N PRO A 180 6.09 5.04 -11.16
CA PRO A 180 4.76 5.66 -11.17
C PRO A 180 4.61 6.88 -12.09
N ASP A 181 5.70 7.58 -12.39
CA ASP A 181 5.69 8.86 -13.13
C ASP A 181 6.64 8.86 -14.34
N GLY A 182 7.23 7.71 -14.65
CA GLY A 182 8.22 7.57 -15.70
C GLY A 182 9.52 8.30 -15.37
N LYS A 183 9.85 8.54 -14.10
CA LYS A 183 11.11 9.20 -13.67
C LYS A 183 11.84 8.42 -12.60
N ILE A 184 11.11 7.86 -11.63
CA ILE A 184 11.70 7.22 -10.46
C ILE A 184 11.06 5.85 -10.22
N VAL A 185 11.91 4.82 -10.33
CA VAL A 185 11.57 3.44 -9.96
C VAL A 185 11.37 3.32 -8.44
N LYS A 186 10.22 2.78 -8.02
CA LYS A 186 9.86 2.48 -6.63
C LYS A 186 9.61 0.97 -6.44
N PRO A 187 9.83 0.42 -5.24
CA PRO A 187 9.30 -0.91 -4.88
C PRO A 187 7.77 -0.89 -4.89
N GLY A 188 7.12 -1.95 -5.39
CA GLY A 188 5.65 -2.07 -5.45
C GLY A 188 4.94 -2.30 -4.10
N SER A 189 5.51 -1.86 -2.96
CA SER A 189 5.22 -2.40 -1.62
C SER A 189 4.01 -1.78 -0.89
N GLN A 190 2.85 -1.67 -1.53
CA GLN A 190 1.63 -1.17 -0.90
C GLN A 190 1.12 -2.13 0.20
N GLU A 191 1.37 -3.42 0.05
CA GLU A 191 1.00 -4.46 1.02
C GLU A 191 1.79 -4.31 2.32
N ALA A 192 3.08 -3.99 2.25
CA ALA A 192 3.90 -3.76 3.44
C ALA A 192 3.41 -2.54 4.22
N LEU A 193 3.05 -1.45 3.52
CA LEU A 193 2.43 -0.28 4.13
C LEU A 193 1.10 -0.64 4.79
N THR A 194 0.29 -1.48 4.13
CA THR A 194 -1.01 -1.93 4.65
C THR A 194 -0.86 -2.72 5.95
N VAL A 195 0.13 -3.62 6.02
CA VAL A 195 0.43 -4.36 7.25
C VAL A 195 0.79 -3.41 8.40
N ILE A 196 1.63 -2.40 8.14
CA ILE A 196 1.99 -1.40 9.14
C ILE A 196 0.75 -0.59 9.57
N ARG A 197 -0.02 -0.07 8.62
CA ARG A 197 -1.22 0.74 8.88
C ARG A 197 -2.29 -0.04 9.65
N ASN A 198 -2.36 -1.36 9.48
CA ASN A 198 -3.27 -2.22 10.24
C ASN A 198 -2.96 -2.31 11.73
N THR A 199 -1.77 -1.92 12.17
CA THR A 199 -1.45 -1.83 13.60
C THR A 199 -1.92 -0.53 14.25
N LEU A 200 -2.36 0.45 13.46
CA LEU A 200 -2.63 1.82 13.88
C LEU A 200 -4.12 2.10 14.02
N THR A 201 -4.46 3.19 14.73
CA THR A 201 -5.83 3.72 14.79
C THR A 201 -6.23 4.33 13.45
N THR A 202 -7.55 4.47 13.21
CA THR A 202 -8.08 5.11 11.99
C THR A 202 -7.56 6.55 11.82
N GLU A 203 -7.39 7.29 12.91
CA GLU A 203 -6.85 8.66 12.89
C GLU A 203 -5.37 8.66 12.48
N ASP A 204 -4.55 7.83 13.12
CA ASP A 204 -3.11 7.78 12.90
C ASP A 204 -2.73 7.31 11.48
N MET A 205 -3.57 6.46 10.87
CA MET A 205 -3.38 5.98 9.50
C MET A 205 -3.32 7.11 8.46
N ASN A 206 -3.88 8.29 8.74
CA ASN A 206 -3.86 9.43 7.82
C ASN A 206 -2.46 10.05 7.69
N PHE A 207 -1.59 9.83 8.69
CA PHE A 207 -0.25 10.40 8.77
C PHE A 207 0.87 9.42 8.37
N VAL A 208 0.50 8.22 7.90
CA VAL A 208 1.44 7.18 7.50
C VAL A 208 1.23 6.86 6.03
N GLN A 209 2.06 7.48 5.19
CA GLN A 209 2.04 7.35 3.73
C GLN A 209 3.47 7.20 3.21
N LEU A 210 3.63 6.73 1.98
CA LEU A 210 4.94 6.66 1.34
C LEU A 210 5.29 8.00 0.67
N ASP A 211 6.55 8.39 0.76
CA ASP A 211 7.13 9.54 0.11
C ASP A 211 7.43 9.28 -1.38
N ARG A 212 8.04 10.26 -2.03
CA ARG A 212 8.44 10.15 -3.44
C ARG A 212 9.47 9.05 -3.71
N ASN A 213 10.16 8.54 -2.70
CA ASN A 213 11.16 7.48 -2.82
C ASN A 213 10.63 6.10 -2.40
N GLY A 214 9.37 6.01 -1.93
CA GLY A 214 8.78 4.76 -1.48
C GLY A 214 9.11 4.41 -0.02
N TYR A 215 9.59 5.37 0.78
CA TYR A 215 9.76 5.22 2.24
C TYR A 215 8.60 5.87 2.97
N ILE A 216 8.34 5.51 4.21
CA ILE A 216 7.34 6.24 5.01
C ILE A 216 7.77 7.72 5.12
N ASP A 217 6.85 8.63 4.77
CA ASP A 217 7.11 10.06 4.74
C ASP A 217 7.40 10.57 6.17
N ARG A 218 8.69 10.81 6.40
CA ARG A 218 9.22 11.28 7.68
C ARG A 218 8.69 12.66 8.06
N LYS A 219 8.33 13.53 7.12
CA LYS A 219 7.75 14.84 7.44
C LYS A 219 6.29 14.69 7.87
N LEU A 220 5.53 13.87 7.15
CA LEU A 220 4.12 13.64 7.46
C LEU A 220 3.95 12.96 8.82
N ILE A 221 4.65 11.86 9.08
CA ILE A 221 4.49 11.12 10.35
C ILE A 221 4.89 11.96 11.57
N ASN A 222 5.92 12.81 11.43
CA ASN A 222 6.37 13.70 12.50
C ASN A 222 5.48 14.95 12.69
N SER A 223 4.53 15.18 11.78
CA SER A 223 3.58 16.31 11.89
C SER A 223 2.42 16.04 12.86
N HIS A 224 2.24 14.77 13.25
CA HIS A 224 1.17 14.31 14.14
C HIS A 224 1.73 13.78 15.46
N LYS A 225 0.94 13.90 16.52
CA LYS A 225 1.23 13.31 17.83
C LYS A 225 0.07 12.41 18.21
N SER A 226 0.38 11.22 18.68
CA SER A 226 -0.61 10.23 19.06
C SER A 226 -0.28 9.64 20.43
N GLU A 227 -1.34 9.23 21.14
CA GLU A 227 -1.22 8.42 22.34
C GLU A 227 -1.02 6.92 22.01
N SER A 228 -1.19 6.53 20.73
CA SER A 228 -0.93 5.17 20.25
C SER A 228 0.52 4.77 20.46
N LYS A 229 0.77 3.65 21.14
CA LYS A 229 2.15 3.13 21.28
C LYS A 229 2.66 2.65 19.94
N ASN A 230 1.80 2.02 19.13
CA ASN A 230 2.19 1.53 17.80
C ASN A 230 2.60 2.68 16.87
N PHE A 231 1.87 3.80 16.88
CA PHE A 231 2.27 5.00 16.12
C PHE A 231 3.60 5.56 16.59
N ASN A 232 3.79 5.71 17.91
CA ASN A 232 5.04 6.24 18.48
C ASN A 232 6.25 5.33 18.21
N ASN A 233 6.04 4.01 18.25
CA ASN A 233 7.04 3.01 17.86
C ASN A 233 7.44 3.18 16.38
N LEU A 234 6.45 3.28 15.49
CA LEU A 234 6.69 3.49 14.06
C LEU A 234 7.45 4.79 13.81
N THR A 235 7.06 5.89 14.46
CA THR A 235 7.76 7.17 14.38
C THR A 235 9.22 7.04 14.82
N THR A 236 9.50 6.25 15.85
CA THR A 236 10.88 5.97 16.31
C THR A 236 11.66 5.20 15.25
N LEU A 237 11.07 4.16 14.66
CA LEU A 237 11.66 3.37 13.59
C LEU A 237 11.97 4.23 12.35
N VAL A 238 11.01 5.03 11.88
CA VAL A 238 11.17 5.90 10.70
C VAL A 238 12.24 6.98 10.91
N ASN A 239 12.45 7.40 12.15
CA ASN A 239 13.47 8.41 12.48
C ASN A 239 14.88 7.82 12.72
N SER A 240 15.03 6.49 12.72
CA SER A 240 16.32 5.79 12.86
C SER A 240 17.30 6.13 11.73
N ASP A 241 18.59 6.17 12.06
CA ASP A 241 19.67 6.29 11.06
C ASP A 241 19.92 4.99 10.28
N ILE A 242 19.35 3.87 10.73
CA ILE A 242 19.39 2.57 10.04
C ILE A 242 18.08 2.38 9.30
N LEU A 243 18.14 2.04 8.01
CA LEU A 243 16.95 1.75 7.22
C LEU A 243 16.28 0.46 7.72
N ILE A 244 14.96 0.49 7.82
CA ILE A 244 14.14 -0.67 8.16
C ILE A 244 13.27 -1.01 6.94
N GLU A 245 13.44 -2.21 6.40
CA GLU A 245 12.68 -2.71 5.26
C GLU A 245 11.68 -3.76 5.75
N VAL A 246 10.39 -3.57 5.48
CA VAL A 246 9.35 -4.59 5.70
C VAL A 246 9.06 -5.28 4.37
N SER A 247 9.02 -6.60 4.35
CA SER A 247 8.75 -7.38 3.14
C SER A 247 7.86 -8.57 3.45
N LEU A 248 6.87 -8.79 2.58
CA LEU A 248 6.08 -10.02 2.61
C LEU A 248 6.77 -11.07 1.75
N VAL A 249 6.91 -12.29 2.28
CA VAL A 249 7.62 -13.38 1.60
C VAL A 249 6.83 -14.68 1.68
N ASP A 250 6.91 -15.44 0.60
CA ASP A 250 6.43 -16.83 0.51
C ASP A 250 7.61 -17.73 0.14
N GLY A 251 8.36 -18.20 1.14
CA GLY A 251 9.50 -19.09 0.93
C GLY A 251 10.81 -18.60 1.54
N ASN A 252 11.86 -18.54 0.72
CA ASN A 252 13.24 -18.45 1.18
C ASN A 252 13.67 -17.01 1.50
N VAL A 253 14.30 -16.83 2.66
CA VAL A 253 14.97 -15.59 3.09
C VAL A 253 16.47 -15.83 3.17
N SER A 254 17.25 -14.94 2.59
CA SER A 254 18.71 -14.98 2.63
C SER A 254 19.27 -14.05 3.70
N TYR A 255 20.28 -14.52 4.42
CA TYR A 255 20.95 -13.80 5.50
C TYR A 255 22.44 -14.16 5.57
N ARG A 256 23.23 -13.44 6.36
CA ARG A 256 24.63 -13.80 6.64
C ARG A 256 24.74 -14.46 8.00
N ASP A 257 25.48 -15.55 8.10
CA ASP A 257 25.81 -16.12 9.41
C ASP A 257 26.85 -15.26 10.15
N ASN A 258 27.21 -15.66 11.38
CA ASN A 258 28.22 -15.02 12.22
C ASN A 258 29.62 -15.03 11.59
N GLU A 259 29.91 -15.94 10.65
CA GLU A 259 31.13 -15.93 9.84
C GLU A 259 31.01 -15.10 8.54
N GLY A 260 29.87 -14.45 8.31
CA GLY A 260 29.61 -13.60 7.15
C GLY A 260 29.23 -14.35 5.87
N ARG A 261 29.04 -15.67 5.94
CA ARG A 261 28.66 -16.51 4.79
C ARG A 261 27.16 -16.38 4.52
N LEU A 262 26.78 -16.36 3.25
CA LEU A 262 25.38 -16.29 2.86
C LEU A 262 24.68 -17.62 3.14
N GLN A 263 23.58 -17.57 3.88
CA GLN A 263 22.68 -18.67 4.18
C GLN A 263 21.29 -18.35 3.62
N THR A 264 20.49 -19.39 3.41
CA THR A 264 19.11 -19.28 2.99
C THR A 264 18.25 -20.18 3.86
N GLU A 265 17.19 -19.64 4.43
CA GLU A 265 16.23 -20.37 5.25
C GLU A 265 14.83 -20.16 4.72
N GLN A 266 14.05 -21.24 4.71
CA GLN A 266 12.67 -21.19 4.30
C GLN A 266 11.80 -20.75 5.49
N ILE A 267 11.00 -19.70 5.32
CA ILE A 267 9.92 -19.40 6.26
C ILE A 267 8.81 -20.39 5.96
N THR A 268 8.64 -21.37 6.85
CA THR A 268 7.63 -22.43 6.72
C THR A 268 6.47 -22.19 7.69
N TYR A 269 5.26 -22.46 7.21
CA TYR A 269 4.13 -22.74 8.09
C TYR A 269 4.37 -24.08 8.79
N THR A 270 4.68 -24.04 10.08
CA THR A 270 4.74 -25.23 10.94
C THR A 270 3.88 -24.99 12.17
N GLU A 271 3.62 -26.03 12.96
CA GLU A 271 2.74 -26.02 14.14
C GLU A 271 2.84 -24.76 15.02
N PRO A 272 1.76 -24.40 15.75
CA PRO A 272 1.69 -23.19 16.57
C PRO A 272 2.93 -23.02 17.44
N ASP A 273 3.54 -21.84 17.32
CA ASP A 273 4.65 -21.46 18.16
C ASP A 273 4.13 -21.32 19.60
N PRO A 274 4.66 -22.09 20.57
CA PRO A 274 4.25 -21.99 21.96
C PRO A 274 4.52 -20.61 22.56
N ASP A 275 5.37 -19.76 21.97
CA ASP A 275 5.55 -18.36 22.36
C ASP A 275 4.42 -17.44 21.85
N PHE A 276 3.64 -17.88 20.84
CA PHE A 276 2.36 -17.28 20.45
C PHE A 276 1.18 -17.78 21.32
N ALA A 277 1.35 -18.90 22.02
CA ALA A 277 0.42 -19.35 23.05
C ALA A 277 0.74 -18.65 24.38
N ASP A 278 -0.21 -17.91 24.95
CA ASP A 278 0.02 -17.21 26.22
C ASP A 278 0.38 -18.22 27.34
N PRO A 279 1.61 -18.18 27.90
CA PRO A 279 2.05 -19.14 28.90
C PRO A 279 1.37 -18.97 30.26
N LYS A 280 0.52 -17.94 30.43
CA LYS A 280 -0.22 -17.64 31.67
C LYS A 280 -1.75 -17.71 31.51
N ALA A 281 -2.27 -18.17 30.38
CA ALA A 281 -3.72 -18.22 30.18
C ALA A 281 -4.36 -19.39 30.94
N GLU A 282 -4.70 -19.16 32.21
CA GLU A 282 -5.77 -19.87 32.92
C GLU A 282 -7.18 -19.42 32.45
N TYR A 283 -7.25 -18.62 31.38
CA TYR A 283 -8.49 -18.21 30.75
C TYR A 283 -8.46 -18.50 29.24
N THR A 284 -9.30 -19.46 28.85
CA THR A 284 -9.93 -19.51 27.53
C THR A 284 -10.60 -18.17 27.23
N SER A 285 -10.47 -17.69 25.98
CA SER A 285 -11.01 -16.44 25.38
C SER A 285 -10.11 -15.20 25.49
N GLY A 286 -9.28 -14.98 24.45
CA GLY A 286 -8.53 -13.74 24.31
C GLY A 286 -7.46 -13.71 23.23
N LEU A 287 -7.87 -13.69 21.96
CA LEU A 287 -7.15 -13.01 20.86
C LEU A 287 -5.88 -13.68 20.31
N SER A 288 -5.98 -14.91 19.81
CA SER A 288 -5.12 -15.38 18.71
C SER A 288 -5.97 -15.35 17.44
N THR A 289 -5.37 -15.02 16.29
CA THR A 289 -6.01 -15.17 14.97
C THR A 289 -6.31 -16.63 14.63
N GLY A 290 -5.81 -17.58 15.45
CA GLY A 290 -5.89 -19.01 15.19
C GLY A 290 -4.80 -19.50 14.23
N GLU A 291 -3.96 -18.61 13.71
CA GLU A 291 -2.84 -18.94 12.84
C GLU A 291 -1.62 -19.32 13.70
N GLY A 292 -0.82 -20.30 13.24
CA GLY A 292 0.34 -20.91 13.94
C GLY A 292 1.65 -20.87 13.12
N GLY A 293 2.83 -20.88 13.75
CA GLY A 293 4.13 -21.18 13.10
C GLY A 293 5.22 -20.09 13.16
N LYS A 294 6.26 -20.20 12.30
CA LYS A 294 7.22 -19.11 12.07
C LYS A 294 6.56 -18.06 11.17
N PHE A 295 5.98 -17.03 11.78
CA PHE A 295 5.22 -16.01 11.05
C PHE A 295 6.08 -14.93 10.42
N GLY A 296 7.25 -14.68 10.99
CA GLY A 296 8.16 -13.64 10.54
C GLY A 296 9.60 -13.89 10.96
N LEU A 297 10.46 -12.99 10.52
CA LEU A 297 11.89 -13.01 10.84
C LEU A 297 12.46 -11.59 10.75
N THR A 298 13.14 -11.14 11.81
CA THR A 298 13.92 -9.91 11.79
C THR A 298 15.42 -10.20 11.60
N LEU A 299 16.00 -9.66 10.53
CA LEU A 299 17.44 -9.62 10.31
C LEU A 299 18.02 -8.32 10.85
N LEU A 300 19.06 -8.43 11.68
CA LEU A 300 19.69 -7.28 12.32
C LEU A 300 21.12 -7.06 11.78
N PRO A 301 21.62 -5.81 11.79
CA PRO A 301 23.00 -5.49 11.43
C PRO A 301 24.02 -6.12 12.40
N GLY A 302 25.22 -6.42 11.89
CA GLY A 302 26.36 -6.88 12.70
C GLY A 302 27.14 -8.05 12.10
N LYS A 303 28.48 -8.02 12.25
CA LYS A 303 29.38 -9.14 11.91
C LYS A 303 29.94 -9.73 13.20
N GLY A 304 29.79 -11.04 13.41
CA GLY A 304 30.48 -11.76 14.49
C GLY A 304 29.76 -11.86 15.85
N GLU A 305 28.56 -11.29 16.00
CA GLU A 305 27.67 -11.59 17.12
C GLU A 305 26.68 -12.68 16.68
N SER A 306 26.46 -13.68 17.53
CA SER A 306 25.68 -14.90 17.26
C SER A 306 24.42 -14.66 16.41
N GLY A 307 24.24 -15.39 15.30
CA GLY A 307 22.95 -15.52 14.61
C GLY A 307 22.87 -15.02 13.15
N VAL A 308 21.61 -14.73 12.76
CA VAL A 308 21.09 -14.44 11.41
C VAL A 308 21.22 -12.93 11.09
N ASN A 309 22.25 -12.56 10.31
CA ASN A 309 22.63 -11.16 10.05
C ASN A 309 22.02 -10.63 8.76
N SER A 310 21.72 -9.33 8.73
CA SER A 310 21.31 -8.68 7.50
C SER A 310 22.43 -8.69 6.44
N PRO A 311 22.12 -8.91 5.15
CA PRO A 311 23.12 -8.90 4.09
C PRO A 311 23.79 -7.54 3.83
N ASP A 312 23.12 -6.45 4.21
CA ASP A 312 23.40 -5.07 3.81
C ASP A 312 23.47 -4.07 4.97
N ASP A 313 23.66 -4.56 6.21
CA ASP A 313 23.73 -3.76 7.44
C ASP A 313 22.49 -2.87 7.73
N ASN A 314 21.37 -3.10 7.03
CA ASN A 314 20.05 -2.55 7.37
C ASN A 314 19.21 -3.55 8.17
N ILE A 315 18.12 -3.12 8.80
CA ILE A 315 17.17 -4.04 9.45
C ILE A 315 16.17 -4.52 8.40
N ARG A 316 15.93 -5.83 8.34
CA ARG A 316 14.93 -6.42 7.45
C ARG A 316 13.90 -7.21 8.25
N VAL A 317 12.63 -6.81 8.14
CA VAL A 317 11.49 -7.46 8.78
C VAL A 317 10.74 -8.23 7.70
N TYR A 318 10.79 -9.55 7.79
CA TYR A 318 10.08 -10.45 6.90
C TYR A 318 8.79 -10.94 7.55
N ILE A 319 7.70 -10.89 6.81
CA ILE A 319 6.38 -11.34 7.25
C ILE A 319 5.88 -12.37 6.24
N GLN A 320 5.31 -13.47 6.71
CA GLN A 320 4.76 -14.47 5.82
C GLN A 320 3.55 -13.91 5.06
N SER A 321 3.60 -14.00 3.74
CA SER A 321 2.57 -13.41 2.86
C SER A 321 1.22 -14.12 2.92
N ARG A 322 1.19 -15.39 3.36
CA ARG A 322 -0.01 -16.24 3.41
C ARG A 322 -0.91 -16.02 4.62
N LEU A 323 -0.48 -15.20 5.59
CA LEU A 323 -1.26 -14.92 6.79
C LEU A 323 -2.47 -14.02 6.50
N SER A 324 -3.49 -14.13 7.34
CA SER A 324 -4.61 -13.18 7.39
C SER A 324 -4.12 -11.74 7.60
N PRO A 325 -4.92 -10.72 7.25
CA PRO A 325 -4.58 -9.32 7.56
C PRO A 325 -4.23 -9.10 9.03
N GLU A 326 -4.97 -9.73 9.93
CA GLU A 326 -4.75 -9.71 11.37
C GLU A 326 -3.43 -10.38 11.74
N GLY A 327 -3.17 -11.58 11.19
CA GLY A 327 -1.94 -12.32 11.45
C GLY A 327 -0.69 -11.58 10.98
N LYS A 328 -0.76 -10.92 9.81
CA LYS A 328 0.32 -10.07 9.31
C LYS A 328 0.58 -8.89 10.24
N ALA A 329 -0.47 -8.23 10.72
CA ALA A 329 -0.37 -7.08 11.62
C ALA A 329 0.17 -7.48 13.01
N GLU A 330 -0.27 -8.62 13.55
CA GLU A 330 0.28 -9.19 14.79
C GLU A 330 1.76 -9.57 14.60
N THR A 331 2.12 -10.15 13.46
CA THR A 331 3.53 -10.48 13.14
C THR A 331 4.39 -9.23 13.06
N TYR A 332 3.92 -8.15 12.43
CA TYR A 332 4.64 -6.87 12.43
C TYR A 332 4.79 -6.29 13.85
N SER A 333 3.78 -6.49 14.71
CA SER A 333 3.85 -6.09 16.12
C SER A 333 4.95 -6.84 16.88
N HIS A 334 5.20 -8.10 16.51
CA HIS A 334 6.29 -8.91 17.05
C HIS A 334 7.66 -8.50 16.49
N GLU A 335 7.80 -8.52 15.17
CA GLU A 335 9.08 -8.33 14.50
C GLU A 335 9.51 -6.86 14.45
N GLY A 336 8.63 -5.98 13.98
CA GLY A 336 8.88 -4.54 13.83
C GLY A 336 8.88 -3.82 15.17
N ASN A 337 7.76 -3.88 15.90
CA ASN A 337 7.61 -3.16 17.17
C ASN A 337 8.30 -3.86 18.36
N GLY A 338 8.75 -5.11 18.20
CA GLY A 338 9.55 -5.84 19.17
C GLY A 338 11.04 -5.82 18.83
N HIS A 339 11.48 -6.77 18.00
CA HIS A 339 12.90 -6.99 17.71
C HIS A 339 13.59 -5.78 17.07
N ALA A 340 13.02 -5.25 15.98
CA ALA A 340 13.61 -4.12 15.25
C ALA A 340 13.65 -2.86 16.13
N LEU A 341 12.52 -2.50 16.76
CA LEU A 341 12.45 -1.32 17.63
C LEU A 341 13.43 -1.40 18.79
N LEU A 342 13.48 -2.55 19.49
CA LEU A 342 14.37 -2.69 20.64
C LEU A 342 15.84 -2.62 20.24
N TYR A 343 16.20 -3.15 19.06
CA TYR A 343 17.53 -2.96 18.50
C TYR A 343 17.81 -1.50 18.14
N VAL A 344 16.86 -0.78 17.54
CA VAL A 344 17.00 0.66 17.25
C VAL A 344 17.26 1.47 18.53
N GLU A 345 16.54 1.18 19.61
CA GLU A 345 16.66 1.88 20.89
C GLU A 345 17.99 1.60 21.61
N THR A 346 18.59 0.43 21.43
CA THR A 346 19.68 -0.04 22.29
C THR A 346 20.99 -0.34 21.57
N LYS A 347 20.92 -0.63 20.26
CA LYS A 347 22.01 -1.14 19.43
C LYS A 347 22.68 -2.42 19.99
N ASP A 348 22.03 -3.12 20.93
CA ASP A 348 22.52 -4.36 21.51
C ASP A 348 21.63 -5.53 21.10
N ARG A 349 22.22 -6.43 20.32
CA ARG A 349 21.49 -7.55 19.75
C ARG A 349 21.11 -8.63 20.77
N ARG A 350 21.88 -8.77 21.85
CA ARG A 350 21.64 -9.81 22.86
C ARG A 350 20.34 -9.56 23.61
N ILE A 351 19.97 -8.29 23.72
CA ILE A 351 18.72 -7.86 24.35
C ILE A 351 17.60 -7.62 23.33
N SER A 352 17.87 -7.65 22.03
CA SER A 352 16.84 -7.65 21.00
C SER A 352 16.52 -9.06 20.49
N GLY A 353 17.03 -10.11 21.14
CA GLY A 353 16.79 -11.50 20.81
C GLY A 353 16.24 -12.29 21.99
N HIS A 354 15.64 -13.44 21.69
CA HIS A 354 15.11 -14.37 22.68
C HIS A 354 16.26 -15.04 23.46
N GLN A 355 16.45 -14.68 24.74
CA GLN A 355 17.46 -15.33 25.59
C GLN A 355 16.80 -16.51 26.31
N VAL A 356 17.15 -17.74 25.93
CA VAL A 356 16.53 -18.93 26.54
C VAL A 356 17.25 -19.28 27.84
N GLN A 357 16.62 -19.03 28.99
CA GLN A 357 17.00 -19.70 30.25
C GLN A 357 15.82 -20.58 30.71
N GLY A 358 15.97 -21.90 30.61
CA GLY A 358 14.94 -22.86 31.03
C GLY A 358 13.68 -22.90 30.16
N GLY A 359 13.77 -22.51 28.88
CA GLY A 359 12.66 -22.61 27.92
C GLY A 359 11.66 -21.44 27.93
N LYS A 360 12.05 -20.28 28.48
CA LYS A 360 11.27 -19.04 28.41
C LYS A 360 12.16 -17.89 27.93
N GLU A 361 11.67 -17.02 27.05
CA GLU A 361 11.31 -15.65 27.46
C GLU A 361 12.30 -14.87 28.35
N GLY A 362 13.63 -14.95 28.19
CA GLY A 362 14.58 -14.37 29.14
C GLY A 362 14.58 -12.84 29.15
N ASN A 363 14.16 -12.20 28.05
CA ASN A 363 14.06 -10.77 27.93
C ASN A 363 12.65 -10.24 28.20
N ILE A 364 12.38 -9.92 29.47
CA ILE A 364 11.09 -9.38 29.92
C ILE A 364 10.75 -8.06 29.21
N ARG A 365 11.74 -7.21 28.90
CA ARG A 365 11.52 -5.92 28.24
C ARG A 365 11.00 -6.12 26.81
N LEU A 366 11.65 -6.99 26.04
CA LEU A 366 11.22 -7.35 24.68
C LEU A 366 9.81 -7.94 24.71
N ARG A 367 9.59 -8.92 25.60
CA ARG A 367 8.28 -9.57 25.75
C ARG A 367 7.15 -8.57 26.02
N ASN A 368 7.34 -7.65 26.96
CA ASN A 368 6.31 -6.67 27.28
C ASN A 368 6.02 -5.72 26.11
N LYS A 369 7.05 -5.27 25.38
CA LYS A 369 6.88 -4.45 24.18
C LYS A 369 6.02 -5.15 23.12
N ILE A 370 6.31 -6.42 22.83
CA ILE A 370 5.56 -7.23 21.87
C ILE A 370 4.10 -7.39 22.31
N LEU A 371 3.87 -7.77 23.58
CA LEU A 371 2.52 -7.99 24.11
C LEU A 371 1.66 -6.71 24.07
N GLU A 372 2.22 -5.58 24.48
CA GLU A 372 1.52 -4.29 24.45
C GLU A 372 1.16 -3.89 23.02
N SER A 373 2.13 -4.00 22.10
CA SER A 373 1.92 -3.66 20.68
C SER A 373 0.85 -4.53 20.04
N ARG A 374 0.89 -5.85 20.31
CA ARG A 374 -0.09 -6.81 19.81
C ARG A 374 -1.50 -6.50 20.32
N GLN A 375 -1.65 -6.27 21.62
CA GLN A 375 -2.96 -5.95 22.21
C GLN A 375 -3.56 -4.67 21.62
N GLU A 376 -2.74 -3.66 21.37
CA GLU A 376 -3.17 -2.44 20.71
C GLU A 376 -3.57 -2.68 19.25
N THR A 377 -2.77 -3.44 18.48
CA THR A 377 -3.09 -3.84 17.10
C THR A 377 -4.45 -4.51 17.04
N ILE A 378 -4.70 -5.53 17.86
CA ILE A 378 -5.98 -6.24 17.87
C ILE A 378 -7.15 -5.31 18.21
N ARG A 379 -6.97 -4.41 19.18
CA ARG A 379 -7.99 -3.43 19.54
C ARG A 379 -8.33 -2.51 18.37
N ASN A 380 -7.31 -1.99 17.69
CA ASN A 380 -7.45 -1.08 16.55
C ASN A 380 -8.09 -1.78 15.35
N MET A 381 -7.76 -3.05 15.10
CA MET A 381 -8.39 -3.81 14.02
C MET A 381 -9.87 -4.08 14.30
N LYS A 382 -10.21 -4.52 15.52
CA LYS A 382 -11.60 -4.77 15.93
C LYS A 382 -12.49 -3.53 15.98
N SER A 383 -11.95 -2.37 16.39
CA SER A 383 -12.74 -1.14 16.40
C SER A 383 -13.21 -0.77 14.98
N ARG A 384 -12.38 -1.02 13.97
CA ARG A 384 -12.68 -0.74 12.55
C ARG A 384 -13.72 -1.71 11.96
N GLU A 385 -13.80 -2.94 12.45
CA GLU A 385 -14.85 -3.88 12.04
C GLU A 385 -16.24 -3.44 12.53
N ASN A 386 -16.33 -2.80 13.69
CA ASN A 386 -17.60 -2.33 14.27
C ASN A 386 -18.08 -0.98 13.70
N GLU A 387 -17.23 -0.29 12.93
CA GLU A 387 -17.56 0.98 12.25
C GLU A 387 -18.13 0.76 10.83
N LYS A 388 -18.06 -0.46 10.32
CA LYS A 388 -18.66 -0.90 9.04
C LYS A 388 -20.02 -1.55 9.27
#